data_AF-A0A410S1T2-F1
#
_entry.id   AF-A0A410S1T2-F1
#
_cell.length_a   1.000
_cell.length_b   1.000
_cell.length_c   1.000
_cell.angle_alpha   90.00
_cell.angle_beta   90.00
_cell.angle_gamma   90.00
#
_symmetry.space_group_name_H-M   'P 1'
#
loop_
_entity.id
_entity.type
_entity.pdbx_description
1 polymer ?
#
loop_
_entity_poly.entity_id
_entity_poly.type
_entity_poly.pdbx_seq_one_letter_code
_entity_poly.pdbx_strand_id
1 'polypeptide(L)'
;MFSRSLVLAAGCIALGFGCGEPADETQEIVGNLVSAGFPSNDIMVVDGKVYVGRDAEVSLDASREMLAAGATPGEQYRTNNVVSPSLTKICINGSAFTGVFSTALDLAIQNYDELPLTFSMARTPSTGCSFTINALIDPNMNGGVAGFPANGNPFGQFTIGGLLSQYGVDVIEHVITHEIGHTIGFRHSDYYNRAISCGSGGNEGDAGVGAIHIPGTPTTATVGASIMNSCFRAVESGEFTASDRTALAAMYTAASAPALVSALDPNRCLDVTGGSSAQGTATQLWECNGTLAQQWTLTAQGELRSSLAPNLCLDVFNGDPTPGTRVQIYGCNGTAAQRWTVVGATLRSALAPNLCLDVFNASTALGTKIQVWECNSTNAQNWFTR
;
A
#
# COMPACT_ATOMS: atom_id res chain seq x y z
N MET A 1 -13.45 -22.08 -81.42
CA MET A 1 -13.01 -23.48 -81.29
C MET A 1 -12.63 -23.69 -79.84
N PHE A 2 -13.47 -24.41 -79.09
CA PHE A 2 -13.17 -25.76 -78.57
C PHE A 2 -11.98 -25.75 -77.59
N SER A 3 -12.00 -26.33 -76.39
CA SER A 3 -12.99 -27.08 -75.62
C SER A 3 -12.24 -27.74 -74.45
N ARG A 4 -12.80 -27.68 -73.23
CA ARG A 4 -12.73 -28.69 -72.13
C ARG A 4 -11.35 -28.89 -71.44
N SER A 5 -11.24 -29.12 -70.14
CA SER A 5 -12.03 -30.03 -69.29
C SER A 5 -12.05 -29.67 -67.80
N LEU A 6 -13.20 -29.98 -67.19
CA LEU A 6 -13.49 -30.23 -65.77
C LEU A 6 -12.52 -31.22 -65.10
N VAL A 7 -12.26 -31.08 -63.78
CA VAL A 7 -12.40 -32.19 -62.79
C VAL A 7 -12.79 -31.64 -61.39
N LEU A 8 -13.89 -32.23 -60.89
CA LEU A 8 -14.46 -32.45 -59.55
C LEU A 8 -14.07 -31.69 -58.27
N ALA A 9 -15.13 -31.44 -57.50
CA ALA A 9 -15.24 -30.91 -56.15
C ALA A 9 -14.87 -31.89 -55.02
N ALA A 10 -14.49 -31.35 -53.87
CA ALA A 10 -14.82 -31.88 -52.54
C ALA A 10 -14.74 -30.72 -51.53
N GLY A 11 -15.81 -30.53 -50.76
CA GLY A 11 -15.98 -29.37 -49.90
C GLY A 11 -15.22 -29.41 -48.58
N CYS A 12 -15.22 -28.26 -47.92
CA CYS A 12 -15.33 -28.14 -46.47
C CYS A 12 -15.76 -26.71 -46.15
N ILE A 13 -16.98 -26.56 -45.65
CA ILE A 13 -17.42 -25.33 -44.98
C ILE A 13 -16.70 -25.34 -43.62
N ALA A 14 -15.69 -24.50 -43.46
CA ALA A 14 -15.18 -24.11 -42.17
C ALA A 14 -15.56 -22.64 -41.97
N LEU A 15 -16.57 -22.40 -41.15
CA LEU A 15 -16.84 -21.10 -40.56
C LEU A 15 -15.63 -20.74 -39.70
N GLY A 16 -14.77 -19.87 -40.22
CA GLY A 16 -13.72 -19.24 -39.45
C GLY A 16 -14.35 -18.27 -38.46
N PHE A 17 -14.37 -18.66 -37.19
CA PHE A 17 -14.44 -17.71 -36.07
C PHE A 17 -13.23 -16.78 -36.17
N GLY A 18 -13.46 -15.53 -36.59
CA GLY A 18 -12.47 -14.46 -36.45
C GLY A 18 -12.70 -13.74 -35.12
N CYS A 19 -11.76 -13.91 -34.19
CA CYS A 19 -11.70 -13.19 -32.92
C CYS A 19 -11.63 -11.67 -33.17
N GLY A 20 -12.38 -10.89 -32.36
CA GLY A 20 -12.19 -9.44 -32.26
C GLY A 20 -10.76 -9.10 -31.82
N GLU A 21 -10.23 -8.02 -32.39
CA GLU A 21 -8.81 -7.74 -32.56
C GLU A 21 -8.04 -7.28 -31.29
N PRO A 22 -6.74 -7.61 -31.16
CA PRO A 22 -5.81 -7.03 -30.18
C PRO A 22 -5.32 -5.59 -30.51
N ALA A 23 -5.84 -4.98 -31.57
CA ALA A 23 -5.39 -3.68 -32.07
C ALA A 23 -5.83 -2.49 -31.22
N ASP A 24 -7.03 -2.57 -30.61
CA ASP A 24 -7.63 -1.51 -29.80
C ASP A 24 -6.91 -1.34 -28.46
N GLU A 25 -6.64 -2.45 -27.75
CA GLU A 25 -5.90 -2.44 -26.49
C GLU A 25 -4.45 -1.94 -26.67
N THR A 26 -3.79 -2.36 -27.75
CA THR A 26 -2.42 -1.94 -28.07
C THR A 26 -2.35 -0.43 -28.32
N GLN A 27 -3.33 0.14 -29.04
CA GLN A 27 -3.40 1.59 -29.28
C GLN A 27 -3.65 2.37 -28.00
N GLU A 28 -4.51 1.85 -27.11
CA GLU A 28 -4.75 2.47 -25.81
C GLU A 28 -3.50 2.44 -24.94
N ILE A 29 -2.80 1.31 -24.84
CA ILE A 29 -1.54 1.21 -24.07
C ILE A 29 -0.50 2.21 -24.59
N VAL A 30 -0.30 2.29 -25.91
CA VAL A 30 0.63 3.25 -26.52
C VAL A 30 0.20 4.70 -26.23
N GLY A 31 -1.10 5.00 -26.34
CA GLY A 31 -1.65 6.33 -26.03
C GLY A 31 -1.46 6.72 -24.57
N ASN A 32 -1.64 5.77 -23.66
CA ASN A 32 -1.44 5.93 -22.23
C ASN A 32 0.04 6.16 -21.91
N LEU A 33 0.95 5.39 -22.51
CA LEU A 33 2.39 5.56 -22.32
C LEU A 33 2.90 6.93 -22.83
N VAL A 34 2.44 7.37 -24.01
CA VAL A 34 2.78 8.70 -24.53
C VAL A 34 2.22 9.80 -23.61
N SER A 35 0.99 9.64 -23.13
CA SER A 35 0.36 10.59 -22.20
C SER A 35 1.02 10.59 -20.82
N ALA A 36 1.61 9.47 -20.40
CA ALA A 36 2.42 9.32 -19.19
C ALA A 36 3.87 9.83 -19.36
N GLY A 37 4.25 10.30 -20.55
CA GLY A 37 5.53 10.97 -20.80
C GLY A 37 6.64 10.08 -21.36
N PHE A 38 6.35 8.84 -21.73
CA PHE A 38 7.34 7.97 -22.38
C PHE A 38 7.66 8.46 -23.80
N PRO A 39 8.95 8.55 -24.19
CA PRO A 39 9.32 8.93 -25.55
C PRO A 39 8.78 7.93 -26.57
N SER A 40 8.12 8.41 -27.63
CA SER A 40 7.52 7.52 -28.65
C SER A 40 8.54 6.61 -29.35
N ASN A 41 9.82 6.98 -29.36
CA ASN A 41 10.91 6.16 -29.90
C ASN A 41 11.39 5.05 -28.95
N ASP A 42 10.89 5.01 -27.72
CA ASP A 42 11.18 4.00 -26.71
C ASP A 42 10.02 3.01 -26.51
N ILE A 43 8.90 3.23 -27.20
CA ILE A 43 7.72 2.38 -27.21
C ILE A 43 7.77 1.48 -28.45
N MET A 44 7.68 0.16 -28.24
CA MET A 44 7.69 -0.82 -29.31
C MET A 44 6.47 -1.74 -29.23
N VAL A 45 5.85 -2.02 -30.38
CA VAL A 45 4.78 -3.01 -30.47
C VAL A 45 5.31 -4.23 -31.22
N VAL A 46 5.31 -5.39 -30.56
CA VAL A 46 5.74 -6.66 -31.14
C VAL A 46 4.67 -7.70 -30.83
N ASP A 47 4.13 -8.36 -31.85
CA ASP A 47 3.12 -9.42 -31.73
C ASP A 47 1.88 -9.06 -30.87
N GLY A 48 1.42 -7.81 -30.95
CA GLY A 48 0.23 -7.33 -30.20
C GLY A 48 0.50 -7.01 -28.72
N LYS A 49 1.77 -6.97 -28.32
CA LYS A 49 2.23 -6.58 -26.97
C LYS A 49 3.03 -5.29 -27.07
N VAL A 50 2.86 -4.40 -26.09
CA VAL A 50 3.57 -3.13 -26.02
C VAL A 50 4.75 -3.24 -25.07
N TYR A 51 5.89 -2.74 -25.50
CA TYR A 51 7.14 -2.74 -24.74
C TYR A 51 7.67 -1.32 -24.56
N VAL A 52 8.32 -1.07 -23.43
CA VAL A 52 9.10 0.16 -23.15
C VAL A 52 10.55 -0.25 -22.87
N GLY A 53 11.54 0.50 -23.34
CA GLY A 53 12.96 0.23 -23.04
C GLY A 53 13.54 -1.03 -23.68
N ARG A 54 12.76 -1.73 -24.51
CA ARG A 54 13.05 -3.00 -25.22
C ARG A 54 13.02 -4.28 -24.37
N ASP A 55 12.70 -4.19 -23.08
CA ASP A 55 12.72 -5.33 -22.15
C ASP A 55 11.51 -5.42 -21.22
N ALA A 56 10.67 -4.37 -21.13
CA ALA A 56 9.49 -4.36 -20.27
C ALA A 56 8.20 -4.39 -21.09
N GLU A 57 7.44 -5.49 -21.01
CA GLU A 57 6.08 -5.59 -21.57
C GLU A 57 5.08 -4.85 -20.66
N VAL A 58 4.23 -4.00 -21.24
CA VAL A 58 3.24 -3.17 -20.54
C VAL A 58 1.84 -3.71 -20.81
N SER A 59 1.10 -4.01 -19.75
CA SER A 59 -0.31 -4.41 -19.83
C SER A 59 -1.25 -3.21 -19.92
N LEU A 60 -2.48 -3.44 -20.37
CA LEU A 60 -3.53 -2.42 -20.43
C LEU A 60 -3.82 -1.80 -19.06
N ASP A 61 -3.94 -2.62 -18.03
CA ASP A 61 -4.18 -2.16 -16.66
C ASP A 61 -3.02 -1.31 -16.14
N ALA A 62 -1.78 -1.76 -16.34
CA ALA A 62 -0.59 -0.99 -15.97
C ALA A 62 -0.54 0.37 -16.70
N SER A 63 -0.93 0.42 -17.97
CA SER A 63 -0.97 1.67 -18.74
C SER A 63 -2.04 2.65 -18.24
N ARG A 64 -3.20 2.15 -17.80
CA ARG A 64 -4.30 2.97 -17.26
C ARG A 64 -3.96 3.51 -15.88
N GLU A 65 -3.25 2.74 -15.06
CA GLU A 65 -2.71 3.20 -13.77
C GLU A 65 -1.74 4.38 -13.93
N MET A 66 -0.94 4.39 -15.01
CA MET A 66 0.00 5.48 -15.30
C MET A 66 -0.67 6.83 -15.57
N LEU A 67 -1.95 6.87 -15.95
CA LEU A 67 -2.70 8.10 -16.24
C LEU A 67 -3.45 8.68 -15.03
N ALA A 68 -3.48 7.98 -13.90
CA ALA A 68 -4.37 8.31 -12.79
C ALA A 68 -3.85 9.39 -11.82
N ALA A 69 -2.68 10.02 -12.02
CA ALA A 69 -2.09 10.90 -11.02
C ALA A 69 -1.64 12.28 -11.57
N GLY A 70 -2.37 13.33 -11.16
CA GLY A 70 -1.85 14.70 -11.10
C GLY A 70 -0.96 14.91 -9.86
N ALA A 71 0.07 15.75 -10.01
CA ALA A 71 1.30 15.88 -9.21
C ALA A 71 2.35 14.82 -9.60
N THR A 72 3.37 15.24 -10.35
CA THR A 72 4.46 14.43 -10.94
C THR A 72 5.02 13.46 -9.90
N PRO A 73 4.59 12.19 -9.91
CA PRO A 73 4.90 11.28 -8.84
C PRO A 73 6.25 10.61 -9.16
N GLY A 74 7.09 10.42 -8.14
CA GLY A 74 8.42 9.81 -8.28
C GLY A 74 8.38 8.30 -8.04
N GLU A 75 9.17 7.55 -8.80
CA GLU A 75 9.33 6.11 -8.65
C GLU A 75 10.05 5.68 -7.37
N GLN A 76 9.77 4.46 -6.87
CA GLN A 76 10.38 3.95 -5.63
C GLN A 76 10.77 2.47 -5.69
N TYR A 77 11.89 2.14 -5.06
CA TYR A 77 12.47 0.79 -5.02
C TYR A 77 12.86 0.37 -3.60
N ARG A 78 12.82 -0.94 -3.36
CA ARG A 78 13.30 -1.57 -2.13
C ARG A 78 14.28 -2.69 -2.38
N THR A 79 15.04 -3.02 -1.35
CA THR A 79 15.85 -4.24 -1.31
C THR A 79 15.00 -5.49 -1.07
N ASN A 80 15.64 -6.66 -1.19
CA ASN A 80 15.05 -7.95 -0.84
C ASN A 80 14.69 -8.05 0.65
N ASN A 81 15.41 -7.32 1.51
CA ASN A 81 15.22 -7.34 2.95
C ASN A 81 14.44 -6.11 3.41
N VAL A 82 13.46 -6.33 4.26
CA VAL A 82 12.67 -5.26 4.90
C VAL A 82 12.64 -5.49 6.41
N VAL A 83 12.32 -4.45 7.17
CA VAL A 83 12.13 -4.57 8.61
C VAL A 83 10.96 -5.49 8.94
N SER A 84 11.13 -6.36 9.93
CA SER A 84 10.11 -7.30 10.40
C SER A 84 8.97 -6.56 11.10
N PRO A 85 7.70 -6.97 10.89
CA PRO A 85 6.55 -6.42 11.60
C PRO A 85 6.57 -6.71 13.11
N SER A 86 7.48 -7.55 13.60
CA SER A 86 7.68 -7.78 15.03
C SER A 86 8.41 -6.64 15.74
N LEU A 87 9.08 -5.74 15.01
CA LEU A 87 9.68 -4.55 15.58
C LEU A 87 8.59 -3.48 15.65
N THR A 88 8.28 -3.01 16.85
CA THR A 88 7.20 -2.02 17.08
C THR A 88 7.74 -0.64 17.39
N LYS A 89 9.04 -0.53 17.74
CA LYS A 89 9.72 0.74 17.99
C LYS A 89 11.19 0.69 17.60
N ILE A 90 11.60 1.55 16.67
CA ILE A 90 13.00 1.73 16.26
C ILE A 90 13.52 3.01 16.90
N CYS A 91 14.59 2.90 17.67
CA CYS A 91 15.19 4.07 18.30
C CYS A 91 16.43 4.53 17.54
N ILE A 92 16.68 5.84 17.47
CA ILE A 92 17.87 6.40 16.84
C ILE A 92 18.76 7.04 17.90
N ASN A 93 19.98 6.51 18.03
CA ASN A 93 21.03 7.07 18.86
C ASN A 93 21.75 8.19 18.10
N GLY A 94 21.29 9.42 18.33
CA GLY A 94 21.87 10.65 17.79
C GLY A 94 22.82 11.38 18.73
N SER A 95 23.49 10.69 19.65
CA SER A 95 24.38 11.32 20.64
C SER A 95 25.59 12.04 20.03
N ALA A 96 26.00 11.65 18.81
CA ALA A 96 27.04 12.34 18.05
C ALA A 96 26.56 13.65 17.40
N PHE A 97 25.24 13.87 17.30
CA PHE A 97 24.66 14.98 16.55
C PHE A 97 24.43 16.16 17.49
N THR A 98 24.97 17.32 17.13
CA THR A 98 24.85 18.56 17.90
C THR A 98 24.39 19.71 17.01
N GLY A 99 23.85 20.78 17.60
CA GLY A 99 23.40 21.96 16.86
C GLY A 99 22.40 21.61 15.75
N VAL A 100 22.65 22.13 14.54
CA VAL A 100 21.76 21.93 13.37
C VAL A 100 21.54 20.46 13.01
N PHE A 101 22.54 19.60 13.18
CA PHE A 101 22.39 18.15 12.96
C PHE A 101 21.43 17.53 13.96
N SER A 102 21.45 18.01 15.20
CA SER A 102 20.53 17.51 16.24
C SER A 102 19.08 17.87 15.91
N THR A 103 18.83 19.10 15.45
CA THR A 103 17.50 19.54 15.02
C THR A 103 17.02 18.79 13.79
N ALA A 104 17.88 18.65 12.78
CA ALA A 104 17.57 17.91 11.57
C ALA A 104 17.23 16.43 11.84
N LEU A 105 17.89 15.79 12.81
CA LEU A 105 17.55 14.42 13.21
C LEU A 105 16.17 14.34 13.86
N ASP A 106 15.78 15.32 14.69
CA ASP A 106 14.46 15.32 15.32
C ASP A 106 13.35 15.45 14.26
N LEU A 107 13.53 16.32 13.26
CA LEU A 107 12.60 16.48 12.13
C LEU A 107 12.55 15.22 11.26
N ALA A 108 13.70 14.62 10.93
CA ALA A 108 13.74 13.38 10.17
C ALA A 108 13.02 12.23 10.90
N ILE A 109 13.17 12.11 12.22
CA ILE A 109 12.43 11.12 13.02
C ILE A 109 10.92 11.41 12.98
N GLN A 110 10.55 12.68 13.10
CA GLN A 110 9.15 13.12 13.05
C GLN A 110 8.48 12.74 11.73
N ASN A 111 9.17 12.89 10.59
CA ASN A 111 8.64 12.48 9.28
C ASN A 111 8.17 11.02 9.25
N TYR A 112 8.89 10.11 9.90
CA TYR A 112 8.49 8.70 10.00
C TYR A 112 7.42 8.46 11.07
N ASP A 113 7.53 9.09 12.23
CA ASP A 113 6.65 8.84 13.38
C ASP A 113 5.24 9.45 13.20
N GLU A 114 5.08 10.43 12.32
CA GLU A 114 3.78 10.99 11.95
C GLU A 114 2.97 10.09 11.00
N LEU A 115 3.59 9.07 10.42
CA LEU A 115 2.95 8.12 9.52
C LEU A 115 2.44 6.89 10.30
N PRO A 116 1.33 6.27 9.86
CA PRO A 116 0.74 5.10 10.53
C PRO A 116 1.51 3.79 10.21
N LEU A 117 2.82 3.78 10.43
CA LEU A 117 3.68 2.63 10.14
C LEU A 117 3.50 1.52 11.20
N THR A 118 3.90 0.30 10.87
CA THR A 118 3.88 -0.86 11.79
C THR A 118 4.86 -0.72 12.96
N PHE A 119 5.74 0.28 12.91
CA PHE A 119 6.66 0.66 13.97
C PHE A 119 6.62 2.18 14.18
N SER A 120 6.94 2.61 15.40
CA SER A 120 7.24 4.01 15.74
C SER A 120 8.74 4.28 15.67
N MET A 121 9.12 5.55 15.52
CA MET A 121 10.52 5.97 15.62
C MET A 121 10.71 6.97 16.76
N ALA A 122 11.82 6.85 17.49
CA ALA A 122 12.11 7.78 18.58
C ALA A 122 13.60 8.00 18.77
N ARG A 123 13.99 9.19 19.21
CA ARG A 123 15.39 9.46 19.59
C ARG A 123 15.71 8.85 20.95
N THR A 124 16.93 8.34 21.13
CA THR A 124 17.41 7.91 22.44
C THR A 124 17.84 9.10 23.31
N PRO A 125 17.72 9.03 24.65
CA PRO A 125 17.26 7.89 25.44
C PRO A 125 15.74 7.69 25.32
N SER A 126 15.33 6.45 25.04
CA SER A 126 13.92 6.05 24.96
C SER A 126 13.76 4.64 25.52
N THR A 127 12.64 4.36 26.16
CA THR A 127 12.32 3.02 26.67
C THR A 127 11.55 2.21 25.63
N GLY A 128 11.63 0.88 25.72
CA GLY A 128 10.86 -0.03 24.86
C GLY A 128 11.33 -0.11 23.40
N CYS A 129 12.57 0.26 23.10
CA CYS A 129 13.14 0.13 21.76
C CYS A 129 13.26 -1.36 21.38
N SER A 130 12.61 -1.77 20.29
CA SER A 130 12.80 -3.10 19.69
C SER A 130 14.19 -3.22 19.05
N PHE A 131 14.69 -2.10 18.50
CA PHE A 131 16.01 -2.01 17.88
C PHE A 131 16.56 -0.58 18.02
N THR A 132 17.90 -0.42 17.97
CA THR A 132 18.55 0.90 17.99
C THR A 132 19.49 1.05 16.80
N ILE A 133 19.31 2.13 16.04
CA ILE A 133 20.18 2.55 14.94
C ILE A 133 21.12 3.64 15.45
N ASN A 134 22.42 3.56 15.16
CA ASN A 134 23.39 4.57 15.56
C ASN A 134 23.61 5.62 14.45
N ALA A 135 23.40 6.89 14.76
CA ALA A 135 23.69 7.99 13.85
C ALA A 135 25.11 8.52 14.11
N LEU A 136 25.98 8.44 13.10
CA LEU A 136 27.40 8.80 13.17
C LEU A 136 27.71 10.03 12.31
N ILE A 137 28.79 10.75 12.63
CA ILE A 137 29.28 11.88 11.81
C ILE A 137 30.69 11.57 11.29
N ASP A 138 30.91 11.74 9.99
CA ASP A 138 32.24 11.83 9.38
C ASP A 138 32.53 13.30 8.98
N PRO A 139 33.51 13.97 9.61
CA PRO A 139 33.78 15.39 9.37
C PRO A 139 34.23 15.71 7.93
N ASN A 140 34.68 14.72 7.15
CA ASN A 140 35.25 14.93 5.82
C ASN A 140 34.30 14.55 4.67
N MET A 141 33.11 14.02 5.00
CA MET A 141 32.13 13.58 4.02
C MET A 141 31.12 14.71 3.72
N ASN A 142 30.63 14.74 2.48
CA ASN A 142 29.46 15.51 2.07
C ASN A 142 28.37 14.52 1.61
N GLY A 143 27.16 14.63 2.17
CA GLY A 143 26.09 13.64 1.98
C GLY A 143 25.98 12.65 3.15
N GLY A 144 25.46 11.45 2.88
CA GLY A 144 25.28 10.40 3.86
C GLY A 144 25.64 9.03 3.30
N VAL A 145 25.72 8.04 4.20
CA VAL A 145 25.83 6.64 3.82
C VAL A 145 25.21 5.74 4.89
N ALA A 146 24.44 4.76 4.43
CA ALA A 146 23.85 3.72 5.22
C ALA A 146 23.95 2.37 4.49
N GLY A 147 23.74 1.29 5.23
CA GLY A 147 23.51 -0.03 4.69
C GLY A 147 22.02 -0.39 4.70
N PHE A 148 21.73 -1.63 4.33
CA PHE A 148 20.36 -2.15 4.19
C PHE A 148 19.99 -3.15 5.30
N PRO A 149 18.69 -3.39 5.52
CA PRO A 149 18.22 -4.38 6.47
C PRO A 149 18.79 -5.78 6.23
N ALA A 150 18.85 -6.57 7.30
CA ALA A 150 19.15 -7.99 7.23
C ALA A 150 18.39 -8.75 8.32
N ASN A 151 17.87 -9.93 7.97
CA ASN A 151 17.17 -10.83 8.89
C ASN A 151 16.02 -10.15 9.66
N GLY A 152 15.28 -9.24 9.00
CA GLY A 152 14.16 -8.52 9.60
C GLY A 152 14.55 -7.37 10.53
N ASN A 153 15.84 -7.10 10.73
CA ASN A 153 16.31 -5.95 11.49
C ASN A 153 16.74 -4.80 10.56
N PRO A 154 16.55 -3.53 10.96
CA PRO A 154 17.14 -2.39 10.28
C PRO A 154 18.66 -2.51 10.24
N PHE A 155 19.29 -1.80 9.30
CA PHE A 155 20.74 -1.64 9.35
C PHE A 155 21.13 -0.82 10.61
N GLY A 156 22.15 -1.28 11.32
CA GLY A 156 22.45 -0.81 12.68
C GLY A 156 23.01 0.61 12.80
N GLN A 157 23.32 1.27 11.69
CA GLN A 157 23.92 2.60 11.70
C GLN A 157 23.73 3.35 10.38
N PHE A 158 23.81 4.68 10.44
CA PHE A 158 24.07 5.50 9.25
C PHE A 158 25.08 6.59 9.61
N THR A 159 25.80 7.08 8.61
CA THR A 159 26.81 8.14 8.77
C THR A 159 26.40 9.35 7.96
N ILE A 160 26.46 10.52 8.58
CA ILE A 160 26.17 11.81 7.96
C ILE A 160 27.47 12.61 7.84
N GLY A 161 27.66 13.25 6.70
CA GLY A 161 28.82 14.08 6.42
C GLY A 161 28.79 15.41 7.17
N GLY A 162 29.87 15.70 7.91
CA GLY A 162 30.03 16.95 8.66
C GLY A 162 30.12 18.19 7.76
N LEU A 163 30.49 18.03 6.49
CA LEU A 163 30.48 19.12 5.51
C LEU A 163 29.06 19.62 5.20
N LEU A 164 28.02 18.86 5.57
CA LEU A 164 26.63 19.33 5.43
C LEU A 164 26.29 20.50 6.35
N SER A 165 27.14 20.81 7.34
CA SER A 165 26.99 21.99 8.21
C SER A 165 26.97 23.33 7.45
N GLN A 166 27.39 23.34 6.18
CA GLN A 166 27.29 24.50 5.30
C GLN A 166 25.88 24.73 4.71
N TYR A 167 24.97 23.76 4.83
CA TYR A 167 23.59 23.85 4.34
C TYR A 167 22.59 24.17 5.47
N GLY A 168 21.37 24.53 5.08
CA GLY A 168 20.26 24.73 6.01
C GLY A 168 19.78 23.42 6.64
N VAL A 169 19.01 23.53 7.73
CA VAL A 169 18.49 22.39 8.48
C VAL A 169 17.68 21.44 7.61
N ASP A 170 16.86 21.95 6.69
CA ASP A 170 16.01 21.16 5.76
C ASP A 170 16.83 20.24 4.84
N VAL A 171 18.00 20.70 4.38
CA VAL A 171 18.90 19.88 3.54
C VAL A 171 19.58 18.80 4.38
N ILE A 172 19.98 19.12 5.61
CA ILE A 172 20.58 18.14 6.53
C ILE A 172 19.52 17.09 6.92
N GLU A 173 18.30 17.53 7.19
CA GLU A 173 17.14 16.69 7.46
C GLU A 173 16.89 15.77 6.29
N HIS A 174 16.86 16.28 5.05
CA HIS A 174 16.67 15.46 3.85
C HIS A 174 17.66 14.31 3.78
N VAL A 175 18.95 14.59 3.99
CA VAL A 175 19.98 13.54 3.97
C VAL A 175 19.78 12.54 5.10
N ILE A 176 19.42 12.99 6.32
CA ILE A 176 19.14 12.07 7.43
C ILE A 176 17.91 11.19 7.14
N THR A 177 16.81 11.79 6.66
CA THR A 177 15.58 11.08 6.28
C THR A 177 15.88 10.02 5.21
N HIS A 178 16.70 10.37 4.20
CA HIS A 178 17.18 9.48 3.16
C HIS A 178 17.99 8.29 3.73
N GLU A 179 18.97 8.56 4.60
CA GLU A 179 19.79 7.49 5.17
C GLU A 179 18.99 6.55 6.07
N ILE A 180 18.03 7.07 6.84
CA ILE A 180 17.09 6.23 7.58
C ILE A 180 16.31 5.33 6.60
N GLY A 181 15.91 5.86 5.44
CA GLY A 181 15.22 5.11 4.40
C GLY A 181 16.02 3.88 3.95
N HIS A 182 17.32 4.03 3.71
CA HIS A 182 18.20 2.89 3.43
C HIS A 182 18.24 1.88 4.57
N THR A 183 18.34 2.33 5.83
CA THR A 183 18.39 1.41 6.98
C THR A 183 17.15 0.54 7.11
N ILE A 184 16.00 0.99 6.60
CA ILE A 184 14.75 0.23 6.60
C ILE A 184 14.51 -0.49 5.28
N GLY A 185 15.23 -0.18 4.20
CA GLY A 185 15.28 -1.01 2.99
C GLY A 185 14.90 -0.31 1.70
N PHE A 186 14.71 1.02 1.72
CA PHE A 186 14.59 1.80 0.49
C PHE A 186 15.89 1.78 -0.31
N ARG A 187 15.74 1.81 -1.64
CA ARG A 187 16.82 2.09 -2.58
C ARG A 187 16.61 3.42 -3.24
N HIS A 188 17.62 3.88 -3.97
CA HIS A 188 17.47 5.05 -4.80
C HIS A 188 16.36 4.85 -5.84
N SER A 189 15.50 5.85 -5.95
CA SER A 189 14.43 5.96 -6.95
C SER A 189 14.98 5.94 -8.38
N ASP A 190 16.15 6.54 -8.59
CA ASP A 190 16.89 6.62 -9.85
C ASP A 190 18.09 5.67 -9.91
N TYR A 191 18.06 4.53 -9.18
CA TYR A 191 19.18 3.58 -9.14
C TYR A 191 19.65 3.13 -10.54
N TYR A 192 18.73 3.01 -11.50
CA TYR A 192 19.05 2.60 -12.87
C TYR A 192 19.76 3.69 -13.68
N ASN A 193 19.64 4.95 -13.27
CA ASN A 193 20.32 6.07 -13.88
C ASN A 193 20.44 7.27 -12.92
N ARG A 194 21.53 7.30 -12.16
CA ARG A 194 21.82 8.40 -11.22
C ARG A 194 21.98 9.76 -11.89
N ALA A 195 22.22 9.82 -13.20
CA ALA A 195 22.35 11.09 -13.89
C ALA A 195 21.06 11.92 -13.84
N ILE A 196 19.92 11.30 -13.53
CA ILE A 196 18.65 12.00 -13.30
C ILE A 196 18.82 13.00 -12.15
N SER A 197 19.09 12.56 -10.92
CA SER A 197 19.24 13.48 -9.79
C SER A 197 20.63 14.12 -9.69
N CYS A 198 21.68 13.39 -10.05
CA CYS A 198 23.07 13.82 -9.87
C CYS A 198 23.63 14.61 -11.06
N GLY A 199 22.93 14.68 -12.20
CA GLY A 199 23.42 15.28 -13.45
C GLY A 199 24.58 14.50 -14.12
N SER A 200 25.04 13.42 -13.49
CA SER A 200 26.08 12.50 -13.96
C SER A 200 25.98 11.18 -13.21
N GLY A 201 26.64 10.13 -13.70
CA GLY A 201 26.58 8.80 -13.11
C GLY A 201 25.92 7.80 -14.06
N GLY A 202 25.77 6.56 -13.59
CA GLY A 202 25.20 5.47 -14.37
C GLY A 202 24.33 4.57 -13.50
N ASN A 203 24.02 3.39 -14.02
CA ASN A 203 23.23 2.39 -13.33
C ASN A 203 24.00 1.81 -12.13
N GLU A 204 23.41 1.87 -10.94
CA GLU A 204 23.94 1.28 -9.71
C GLU A 204 23.87 -0.25 -9.68
N GLY A 205 22.97 -0.83 -10.49
CA GLY A 205 22.66 -2.25 -10.51
C GLY A 205 21.85 -2.69 -9.28
N ASP A 206 21.50 -3.98 -9.24
CA ASP A 206 20.85 -4.59 -8.07
C ASP A 206 21.82 -4.85 -6.91
N ALA A 207 23.14 -4.85 -7.19
CA ALA A 207 24.24 -5.16 -6.29
C ALA A 207 24.03 -6.43 -5.42
N GLY A 208 23.21 -7.39 -5.88
CA GLY A 208 22.81 -8.58 -5.11
C GLY A 208 21.90 -8.30 -3.89
N VAL A 209 21.52 -7.05 -3.64
CA VAL A 209 20.60 -6.65 -2.56
C VAL A 209 19.16 -6.45 -3.06
N GLY A 210 18.97 -6.46 -4.38
CA GLY A 210 17.67 -6.33 -5.05
C GLY A 210 17.40 -4.90 -5.52
N ALA A 211 16.47 -4.77 -6.47
CA ALA A 211 15.91 -3.49 -6.92
C ALA A 211 14.43 -3.74 -7.25
N ILE A 212 13.64 -4.00 -6.22
CA ILE A 212 12.24 -4.39 -6.36
C ILE A 212 11.40 -3.13 -6.37
N HIS A 213 10.67 -2.90 -7.46
CA HIS A 213 9.72 -1.79 -7.57
C HIS A 213 8.64 -1.89 -6.48
N ILE A 214 8.31 -0.76 -5.85
CA ILE A 214 7.33 -0.70 -4.78
C ILE A 214 5.95 -0.41 -5.38
N PRO A 215 4.95 -1.31 -5.21
CA PRO A 215 3.62 -1.14 -5.79
C PRO A 215 2.96 0.18 -5.40
N GLY A 216 2.20 0.76 -6.34
CA GLY A 216 1.51 2.04 -6.15
C GLY A 216 2.39 3.28 -6.35
N THR A 217 3.69 3.10 -6.62
CA THR A 217 4.59 4.19 -7.00
C THR A 217 4.82 4.19 -8.51
N PRO A 218 5.07 5.36 -9.14
CA PRO A 218 5.39 5.45 -10.55
C PRO A 218 6.60 4.63 -10.96
N THR A 219 6.82 4.51 -12.26
CA THR A 219 7.94 3.78 -12.87
C THR A 219 8.92 4.72 -13.58
N THR A 220 8.85 6.02 -13.30
CA THR A 220 9.77 7.01 -13.87
C THR A 220 10.30 7.90 -12.75
N ALA A 221 11.63 7.93 -12.62
CA ALA A 221 12.29 8.78 -11.66
C ALA A 221 12.34 10.23 -12.18
N THR A 222 12.03 11.16 -11.28
CA THR A 222 12.07 12.60 -11.55
C THR A 222 12.90 13.29 -10.46
N VAL A 223 13.63 14.34 -10.83
CA VAL A 223 14.48 15.12 -9.91
C VAL A 223 13.63 15.80 -8.84
N GLY A 224 13.93 15.52 -7.58
CA GLY A 224 13.23 16.07 -6.43
C GLY A 224 11.84 15.48 -6.19
N ALA A 225 11.50 14.38 -6.87
CA ALA A 225 10.20 13.72 -6.71
C ALA A 225 10.20 12.63 -5.63
N SER A 226 11.36 12.37 -5.00
CA SER A 226 11.50 11.45 -3.88
C SER A 226 12.65 11.87 -2.98
N ILE A 227 12.51 11.62 -1.68
CA ILE A 227 13.62 11.69 -0.72
C ILE A 227 14.76 10.73 -1.13
N MET A 228 14.44 9.64 -1.83
CA MET A 228 15.36 8.61 -2.28
C MET A 228 15.94 8.89 -3.67
N ASN A 229 15.95 10.13 -4.17
CA ASN A 229 16.84 10.45 -5.29
C ASN A 229 18.31 10.28 -4.87
N SER A 230 19.14 9.69 -5.73
CA SER A 230 20.55 9.37 -5.44
C SER A 230 21.42 10.56 -5.03
N CYS A 231 21.04 11.77 -5.44
CA CYS A 231 21.70 13.00 -5.02
C CYS A 231 20.66 14.00 -4.52
N PHE A 232 20.93 14.55 -3.34
CA PHE A 232 20.21 15.69 -2.79
C PHE A 232 20.67 17.00 -3.48
N ARG A 233 19.80 18.02 -3.46
CA ARG A 233 20.09 19.38 -3.95
C ARG A 233 20.28 20.36 -2.79
N ALA A 234 20.71 21.58 -3.10
CA ALA A 234 20.86 22.63 -2.09
C ALA A 234 19.53 23.26 -1.61
N VAL A 235 18.38 22.76 -2.08
CA VAL A 235 17.03 23.33 -1.87
C VAL A 235 16.01 22.27 -1.44
N GLU A 236 16.46 21.20 -0.80
CA GLU A 236 15.56 20.16 -0.30
C GLU A 236 14.76 20.61 0.91
N SER A 237 13.55 20.08 1.06
CA SER A 237 12.66 20.36 2.19
C SER A 237 12.83 19.41 3.38
N GLY A 238 13.47 18.26 3.22
CA GLY A 238 13.49 17.20 4.26
C GLY A 238 12.25 16.30 4.30
N GLU A 239 11.13 16.81 3.79
CA GLU A 239 9.80 16.21 3.82
C GLU A 239 9.58 15.08 2.80
N PHE A 240 8.75 14.11 3.17
CA PHE A 240 8.31 13.07 2.23
C PHE A 240 7.41 13.63 1.12
N THR A 241 7.63 13.14 -0.09
CA THR A 241 6.71 13.33 -1.22
C THR A 241 5.51 12.37 -1.13
N ALA A 242 4.54 12.54 -2.02
CA ALA A 242 3.41 11.60 -2.12
C ALA A 242 3.89 10.18 -2.45
N SER A 243 4.88 10.05 -3.33
CA SER A 243 5.49 8.77 -3.70
C SER A 243 6.24 8.11 -2.55
N ASP A 244 7.00 8.88 -1.74
CA ASP A 244 7.66 8.33 -0.55
C ASP A 244 6.64 7.79 0.46
N ARG A 245 5.54 8.53 0.69
CA ARG A 245 4.45 8.09 1.58
C ARG A 245 3.75 6.83 1.07
N THR A 246 3.44 6.75 -0.23
CA THR A 246 2.84 5.55 -0.83
C THR A 246 3.75 4.35 -0.68
N ALA A 247 5.05 4.53 -0.89
CA ALA A 247 6.02 3.46 -0.76
C ALA A 247 6.16 2.95 0.67
N LEU A 248 6.24 3.88 1.63
CA LEU A 248 6.24 3.57 3.07
C LEU A 248 4.97 2.82 3.46
N ALA A 249 3.81 3.23 2.94
CA ALA A 249 2.56 2.53 3.19
C ALA A 249 2.59 1.11 2.64
N ALA A 250 3.02 0.92 1.39
CA ALA A 250 3.10 -0.41 0.77
C ALA A 250 4.04 -1.37 1.51
N MET A 251 5.11 -0.84 2.15
CA MET A 251 6.10 -1.67 2.84
C MET A 251 5.79 -1.87 4.32
N TYR A 252 5.30 -0.83 5.00
CA TYR A 252 5.26 -0.75 6.46
C TYR A 252 3.94 -0.23 7.01
N THR A 253 2.84 -0.25 6.26
CA THR A 253 1.53 -0.25 6.91
C THR A 253 1.07 -1.69 7.05
N ALA A 254 0.41 -2.01 8.16
CA ALA A 254 -0.35 -3.25 8.20
C ALA A 254 -1.34 -3.20 7.05
N ALA A 255 -1.41 -4.26 6.23
CA ALA A 255 -2.46 -4.35 5.22
C ALA A 255 -3.79 -4.00 5.90
N SER A 256 -4.42 -2.90 5.48
CA SER A 256 -5.67 -2.47 6.09
C SER A 256 -6.64 -3.62 5.99
N ALA A 257 -7.18 -4.06 7.12
CA ALA A 257 -8.19 -5.10 7.07
C ALA A 257 -9.33 -4.61 6.17
N PRO A 258 -9.89 -5.47 5.30
CA PRO A 258 -10.84 -5.02 4.31
C PRO A 258 -12.08 -4.43 4.98
N ALA A 259 -12.78 -3.55 4.26
CA ALA A 259 -14.09 -3.13 4.67
C ALA A 259 -15.15 -4.16 4.26
N LEU A 260 -16.18 -4.37 5.09
CA LEU A 260 -17.36 -5.14 4.71
C LEU A 260 -18.40 -4.20 4.10
N VAL A 261 -18.50 -4.20 2.78
CA VAL A 261 -19.41 -3.37 1.97
C VAL A 261 -20.75 -4.07 1.80
N SER A 262 -21.85 -3.35 2.01
CA SER A 262 -23.20 -3.90 1.83
C SER A 262 -23.54 -4.07 0.35
N ALA A 263 -24.20 -5.18 0.02
CA ALA A 263 -24.75 -5.40 -1.32
C ALA A 263 -25.94 -4.48 -1.67
N LEU A 264 -26.50 -3.75 -0.69
CA LEU A 264 -27.55 -2.76 -0.93
C LEU A 264 -27.01 -1.48 -1.59
N ASP A 265 -25.77 -1.10 -1.28
CA ASP A 265 -25.10 0.09 -1.81
C ASP A 265 -23.58 -0.04 -1.64
N PRO A 266 -22.78 0.00 -2.73
CA PRO A 266 -21.33 -0.17 -2.68
C PRO A 266 -20.57 0.97 -1.96
N ASN A 267 -21.26 2.07 -1.61
CA ASN A 267 -20.73 3.16 -0.80
C ASN A 267 -21.11 3.05 0.69
N ARG A 268 -21.64 1.90 1.11
CA ARG A 268 -22.08 1.64 2.48
C ARG A 268 -21.29 0.50 3.10
N CYS A 269 -20.65 0.77 4.22
CA CYS A 269 -19.77 -0.16 4.93
C CYS A 269 -20.31 -0.47 6.34
N LEU A 270 -20.01 -1.67 6.83
CA LEU A 270 -20.16 -2.03 8.24
C LEU A 270 -19.20 -1.18 9.07
N ASP A 271 -19.76 -0.36 9.96
CA ASP A 271 -19.06 0.68 10.69
C ASP A 271 -19.35 0.58 12.19
N VAL A 272 -18.36 0.89 13.01
CA VAL A 272 -18.56 1.05 14.46
C VAL A 272 -18.97 2.49 14.75
N THR A 273 -20.15 2.66 15.37
CA THR A 273 -20.74 4.00 15.56
C THR A 273 -19.77 4.99 16.23
N GLY A 274 -19.48 6.08 15.52
CA GLY A 274 -18.61 7.15 15.99
C GLY A 274 -17.12 6.77 16.09
N GLY A 275 -16.70 5.63 15.52
CA GLY A 275 -15.33 5.14 15.63
C GLY A 275 -14.88 4.83 17.05
N SER A 276 -15.84 4.65 17.98
CA SER A 276 -15.56 4.42 19.39
C SER A 276 -15.05 2.99 19.62
N SER A 277 -13.94 2.84 20.33
CA SER A 277 -13.41 1.54 20.79
C SER A 277 -14.01 1.08 22.12
N ALA A 278 -15.03 1.77 22.65
CA ALA A 278 -15.71 1.35 23.87
C ALA A 278 -16.48 0.04 23.64
N GLN A 279 -16.31 -0.93 24.54
CA GLN A 279 -17.05 -2.19 24.47
C GLN A 279 -18.55 -1.94 24.56
N GLY A 280 -19.31 -2.65 23.73
CA GLY A 280 -20.75 -2.52 23.63
C GLY A 280 -21.23 -1.50 22.58
N THR A 281 -20.32 -0.73 21.99
CA THR A 281 -20.64 0.23 20.92
C THR A 281 -21.32 -0.52 19.76
N ALA A 282 -22.49 -0.04 19.34
CA ALA A 282 -23.24 -0.65 18.26
C ALA A 282 -22.53 -0.49 16.91
N THR A 283 -22.83 -1.41 16.01
CA THR A 283 -22.45 -1.27 14.60
C THR A 283 -23.60 -0.68 13.79
N GLN A 284 -23.24 -0.01 12.71
CA GLN A 284 -24.14 0.72 11.84
C GLN A 284 -23.69 0.58 10.38
N LEU A 285 -24.59 0.97 9.48
CA LEU A 285 -24.26 1.21 8.10
C LEU A 285 -23.81 2.67 7.94
N TRP A 286 -22.62 2.89 7.37
CA TRP A 286 -22.08 4.24 7.17
C TRP A 286 -21.40 4.41 5.80
N GLU A 287 -21.08 5.65 5.42
CA GLU A 287 -20.28 5.93 4.23
C GLU A 287 -18.92 5.26 4.33
N CYS A 288 -18.56 4.48 3.31
CA CYS A 288 -17.23 3.89 3.22
C CYS A 288 -16.17 5.00 3.18
N ASN A 289 -15.31 5.06 4.19
CA ASN A 289 -14.37 6.17 4.41
C ASN A 289 -12.94 5.73 4.74
N GLY A 290 -12.66 4.41 4.74
CA GLY A 290 -11.32 3.85 4.94
C GLY A 290 -10.79 3.92 6.38
N THR A 291 -11.56 4.46 7.32
CA THR A 291 -11.14 4.55 8.73
C THR A 291 -11.11 3.18 9.40
N LEU A 292 -10.37 3.06 10.51
CA LEU A 292 -10.29 1.82 11.30
C LEU A 292 -11.64 1.32 11.81
N ALA A 293 -12.66 2.19 11.90
CA ALA A 293 -14.01 1.85 12.31
C ALA A 293 -14.72 0.90 11.33
N GLN A 294 -14.20 0.76 10.11
CA GLN A 294 -14.81 -0.01 9.02
C GLN A 294 -13.97 -1.21 8.59
N GLN A 295 -12.81 -1.40 9.20
CA GLN A 295 -11.86 -2.43 8.82
C GLN A 295 -12.03 -3.66 9.72
N TRP A 296 -12.23 -4.82 9.08
CA TRP A 296 -12.57 -6.06 9.76
C TRP A 296 -11.70 -7.23 9.29
N THR A 297 -11.00 -7.88 10.23
CA THR A 297 -10.19 -9.07 9.95
C THR A 297 -10.97 -10.31 10.34
N LEU A 298 -11.32 -11.16 9.37
CA LEU A 298 -11.86 -12.50 9.64
C LEU A 298 -10.73 -13.45 10.07
N THR A 299 -10.86 -14.06 11.25
CA THR A 299 -9.89 -15.04 11.76
C THR A 299 -10.26 -16.46 11.33
N ALA A 300 -9.29 -17.38 11.41
CA ALA A 300 -9.52 -18.81 11.17
C ALA A 300 -10.54 -19.43 12.14
N GLN A 301 -10.77 -18.80 13.30
CA GLN A 301 -11.76 -19.22 14.30
C GLN A 301 -13.17 -18.65 14.01
N GLY A 302 -13.32 -17.86 12.95
CA GLY A 302 -14.57 -17.22 12.54
C GLY A 302 -14.87 -15.91 13.25
N GLU A 303 -13.90 -15.29 13.94
CA GLU A 303 -14.11 -13.98 14.56
C GLU A 303 -13.91 -12.88 13.52
N LEU A 304 -14.78 -11.87 13.50
CA LEU A 304 -14.52 -10.61 12.79
C LEU A 304 -13.93 -9.61 13.77
N ARG A 305 -12.61 -9.40 13.71
CA ARG A 305 -11.89 -8.48 14.61
C ARG A 305 -11.88 -7.08 14.04
N SER A 306 -12.24 -6.10 14.88
CA SER A 306 -12.23 -4.69 14.51
C SER A 306 -10.80 -4.15 14.53
N SER A 307 -10.42 -3.35 13.53
CA SER A 307 -9.13 -2.66 13.54
C SER A 307 -9.06 -1.48 14.53
N LEU A 308 -10.17 -1.09 15.19
CA LEU A 308 -10.14 -0.07 16.25
C LEU A 308 -9.34 -0.52 17.49
N ALA A 309 -9.34 -1.81 17.80
CA ALA A 309 -8.46 -2.41 18.80
C ALA A 309 -8.37 -3.92 18.60
N PRO A 310 -7.17 -4.53 18.76
CA PRO A 310 -6.94 -5.94 18.42
C PRO A 310 -7.72 -6.96 19.28
N ASN A 311 -8.32 -6.51 20.38
CA ASN A 311 -9.11 -7.30 21.32
C ASN A 311 -10.62 -7.10 21.18
N LEU A 312 -11.11 -6.44 20.11
CA LEU A 312 -12.53 -6.23 19.87
C LEU A 312 -13.04 -7.08 18.70
N CYS A 313 -14.17 -7.74 18.91
CA CYS A 313 -14.81 -8.64 17.96
C CYS A 313 -16.25 -8.18 17.66
N LEU A 314 -16.71 -8.42 16.43
CA LEU A 314 -18.12 -8.27 16.04
C LEU A 314 -18.96 -9.29 16.82
N ASP A 315 -19.92 -8.79 17.58
CA ASP A 315 -20.58 -9.49 18.67
C ASP A 315 -22.10 -9.32 18.58
N VAL A 316 -22.84 -10.43 18.71
CA VAL A 316 -24.29 -10.39 18.89
C VAL A 316 -24.59 -10.01 20.34
N PHE A 317 -25.29 -8.90 20.56
CA PHE A 317 -25.48 -8.34 21.90
C PHE A 317 -26.04 -9.38 22.88
N ASN A 318 -25.36 -9.52 24.04
CA ASN A 318 -25.66 -10.50 25.09
C ASN A 318 -25.68 -11.97 24.64
N GLY A 319 -25.19 -12.28 23.43
CA GLY A 319 -25.29 -13.60 22.84
C GLY A 319 -26.74 -14.04 22.58
N ASP A 320 -27.67 -13.10 22.40
CA ASP A 320 -29.10 -13.37 22.22
C ASP A 320 -29.41 -13.76 20.75
N PRO A 321 -29.78 -15.03 20.47
CA PRO A 321 -30.08 -15.52 19.11
C PRO A 321 -31.50 -15.15 18.64
N THR A 322 -32.11 -14.09 19.17
CA THR A 322 -33.40 -13.60 18.70
C THR A 322 -33.23 -12.76 17.42
N PRO A 323 -34.04 -12.97 16.36
CA PRO A 323 -34.07 -12.07 15.21
C PRO A 323 -34.35 -10.63 15.66
N GLY A 324 -33.53 -9.69 15.20
CA GLY A 324 -33.58 -8.28 15.57
C GLY A 324 -32.56 -7.89 16.64
N THR A 325 -31.85 -8.84 17.24
CA THR A 325 -30.78 -8.51 18.19
C THR A 325 -29.70 -7.69 17.49
N ARG A 326 -29.35 -6.55 18.09
CA ARG A 326 -28.32 -5.65 17.55
C ARG A 326 -26.94 -6.31 17.55
N VAL A 327 -26.11 -5.90 16.61
CA VAL A 327 -24.69 -6.29 16.55
C VAL A 327 -23.81 -5.13 17.03
N GLN A 328 -22.77 -5.45 17.78
CA GLN A 328 -21.89 -4.52 18.46
C GLN A 328 -20.42 -4.93 18.32
N ILE A 329 -19.52 -4.10 18.84
CA ILE A 329 -18.18 -4.55 19.20
C ILE A 329 -18.13 -4.92 20.68
N TYR A 330 -17.44 -6.00 21.01
CA TYR A 330 -17.20 -6.40 22.41
C TYR A 330 -15.83 -7.05 22.55
N GLY A 331 -15.33 -7.14 23.78
CA GLY A 331 -14.07 -7.83 24.04
C GLY A 331 -14.11 -9.27 23.52
N CYS A 332 -13.13 -9.64 22.68
CA CYS A 332 -13.02 -10.98 22.13
C CYS A 332 -12.93 -12.01 23.27
N ASN A 333 -13.90 -12.91 23.35
CA ASN A 333 -14.08 -13.85 24.47
C ASN A 333 -14.24 -15.31 24.02
N GLY A 334 -14.12 -15.59 22.72
CA GLY A 334 -14.14 -16.93 22.15
C GLY A 334 -15.51 -17.62 22.15
N THR A 335 -16.58 -16.94 22.56
CA THR A 335 -17.94 -17.50 22.58
C THR A 335 -18.56 -17.56 21.17
N ALA A 336 -19.67 -18.29 21.03
CA ALA A 336 -20.41 -18.37 19.76
C ALA A 336 -21.02 -17.02 19.34
N ALA A 337 -21.23 -16.08 20.27
CA ALA A 337 -21.77 -14.74 19.98
C ALA A 337 -20.86 -13.89 19.08
N GLN A 338 -19.58 -14.26 18.96
CA GLN A 338 -18.55 -13.53 18.22
C GLN A 338 -18.03 -14.30 17.01
N ARG A 339 -18.65 -15.43 16.68
CA ARG A 339 -18.23 -16.29 15.57
C ARG A 339 -19.23 -16.23 14.44
N TRP A 340 -18.69 -16.13 13.23
CA TRP A 340 -19.40 -15.96 11.98
C TRP A 340 -18.90 -16.99 10.97
N THR A 341 -19.83 -17.68 10.32
CA THR A 341 -19.52 -18.56 9.19
C THR A 341 -19.83 -17.82 7.90
N VAL A 342 -18.84 -17.68 7.03
CA VAL A 342 -19.04 -17.13 5.68
C VAL A 342 -19.70 -18.20 4.81
N VAL A 343 -20.87 -17.89 4.25
CA VAL A 343 -21.59 -18.75 3.29
C VAL A 343 -21.99 -17.91 2.08
N GLY A 344 -21.21 -18.00 1.00
CA GLY A 344 -21.32 -17.06 -0.11
C GLY A 344 -21.01 -15.63 0.35
N ALA A 345 -21.88 -14.68 0.04
CA ALA A 345 -21.78 -13.30 0.53
C ALA A 345 -22.41 -13.08 1.93
N THR A 346 -22.94 -14.13 2.57
CA THR A 346 -23.61 -14.01 3.87
C THR A 346 -22.67 -14.34 5.03
N LEU A 347 -22.82 -13.61 6.14
CA LEU A 347 -22.16 -13.90 7.42
C LEU A 347 -23.19 -14.48 8.38
N ARG A 348 -23.10 -15.78 8.66
CA ARG A 348 -24.07 -16.50 9.52
C ARG A 348 -23.56 -16.60 10.94
N SER A 349 -24.39 -16.29 11.92
CA SER A 349 -24.02 -16.38 13.34
C SER A 349 -23.80 -17.83 13.78
N ALA A 350 -22.76 -18.08 14.56
CA ALA A 350 -22.53 -19.38 15.19
C ALA A 350 -23.49 -19.68 16.35
N LEU A 351 -24.21 -18.67 16.89
CA LEU A 351 -25.27 -18.89 17.88
C LEU A 351 -26.45 -19.66 17.29
N ALA A 352 -26.80 -19.33 16.04
CA ALA A 352 -27.90 -19.93 15.30
C ALA A 352 -27.63 -19.78 13.79
N PRO A 353 -27.35 -20.88 13.06
CA PRO A 353 -26.89 -20.80 11.66
C PRO A 353 -27.97 -20.36 10.66
N ASN A 354 -29.22 -20.19 11.11
CA ASN A 354 -30.31 -19.56 10.36
C ASN A 354 -30.35 -18.03 10.53
N LEU A 355 -29.46 -17.44 11.33
CA LEU A 355 -29.33 -15.99 11.48
C LEU A 355 -28.15 -15.45 10.68
N CYS A 356 -28.41 -14.38 9.94
CA CYS A 356 -27.46 -13.68 9.10
C CYS A 356 -27.21 -12.26 9.64
N LEU A 357 -25.99 -11.73 9.45
CA LEU A 357 -25.68 -10.32 9.64
C LEU A 357 -26.50 -9.49 8.66
N ASP A 358 -27.33 -8.59 9.18
CA ASP A 358 -28.45 -8.00 8.46
C ASP A 358 -28.52 -6.48 8.66
N VAL A 359 -28.74 -5.76 7.56
CA VAL A 359 -29.06 -4.33 7.56
C VAL A 359 -30.53 -4.13 7.90
N PHE A 360 -30.82 -3.50 9.05
CA PHE A 360 -32.19 -3.31 9.54
C PHE A 360 -33.10 -2.69 8.48
N ASN A 361 -34.23 -3.35 8.20
CA ASN A 361 -35.22 -2.96 7.20
C ASN A 361 -34.67 -2.74 5.77
N ALA A 362 -33.49 -3.32 5.44
CA ALA A 362 -32.80 -3.09 4.18
C ALA A 362 -32.58 -1.59 3.86
N SER A 363 -32.49 -0.75 4.89
CA SER A 363 -32.33 0.70 4.73
C SER A 363 -30.88 1.07 4.39
N THR A 364 -30.69 1.90 3.36
CA THR A 364 -29.37 2.44 2.97
C THR A 364 -29.06 3.80 3.63
N ALA A 365 -29.93 4.27 4.52
CA ALA A 365 -29.71 5.50 5.28
C ALA A 365 -28.49 5.36 6.21
N LEU A 366 -27.71 6.43 6.36
CA LEU A 366 -26.58 6.48 7.28
C LEU A 366 -27.05 6.30 8.72
N GLY A 367 -26.30 5.50 9.49
CA GLY A 367 -26.65 5.15 10.85
C GLY A 367 -27.70 4.04 10.96
N THR A 368 -28.10 3.41 9.84
CA THR A 368 -28.97 2.23 9.88
C THR A 368 -28.31 1.16 10.74
N LYS A 369 -29.07 0.60 11.68
CA LYS A 369 -28.55 -0.40 12.63
C LYS A 369 -28.23 -1.71 11.93
N ILE A 370 -27.19 -2.38 12.40
CA ILE A 370 -26.88 -3.75 12.02
C ILE A 370 -27.38 -4.70 13.11
N GLN A 371 -27.99 -5.79 12.68
CA GLN A 371 -28.64 -6.78 13.52
C GLN A 371 -28.33 -8.19 13.03
N VAL A 372 -28.77 -9.19 13.80
CA VAL A 372 -28.97 -10.54 13.27
C VAL A 372 -30.43 -10.72 12.87
N TRP A 373 -30.69 -11.35 11.73
CA TRP A 373 -32.05 -11.65 11.27
C TRP A 373 -32.10 -13.01 10.57
N GLU A 374 -33.30 -13.59 10.45
CA GLU A 374 -33.48 -14.84 9.70
C GLU A 374 -32.94 -14.70 8.27
N CYS A 375 -32.08 -15.64 7.86
CA CYS A 375 -31.48 -15.65 6.54
C CYS A 375 -32.57 -15.76 5.46
N ASN A 376 -32.66 -14.78 4.56
CA ASN A 376 -33.78 -14.61 3.63
C ASN A 376 -33.37 -14.36 2.17
N SER A 377 -32.09 -14.53 1.84
CA SER A 377 -31.54 -14.40 0.48
C SER A 377 -31.68 -13.01 -0.16
N THR A 378 -31.89 -11.96 0.63
CA THR A 378 -31.93 -10.58 0.14
C THR A 378 -30.55 -9.92 0.19
N ASN A 379 -30.37 -8.81 -0.53
CA ASN A 379 -29.14 -8.02 -0.49
C ASN A 379 -28.85 -7.37 0.87
N ALA A 380 -29.84 -7.27 1.75
CA ALA A 380 -29.64 -6.74 3.11
C ALA A 380 -28.71 -7.60 3.97
N GLN A 381 -28.44 -8.84 3.55
CA GLN A 381 -27.64 -9.83 4.27
C GLN A 381 -26.34 -10.21 3.55
N ASN A 382 -26.07 -9.56 2.42
CA ASN A 382 -24.90 -9.83 1.58
C ASN A 382 -23.84 -8.74 1.81
N TRP A 383 -22.61 -9.18 2.02
CA TRP A 383 -21.44 -8.35 2.33
C TRP A 383 -20.26 -8.75 1.44
N PHE A 384 -19.52 -7.75 0.96
CA PHE A 384 -18.34 -7.94 0.12
C PHE A 384 -17.13 -7.25 0.73
N THR A 385 -15.95 -7.84 0.59
CA THR A 385 -14.71 -7.20 1.02
C THR A 385 -14.24 -6.18 0.00
N ARG A 386 -13.86 -4.99 0.46
CA ARG A 386 -13.21 -3.95 -0.36
C ARG A 386 -11.86 -3.58 0.22
#